data_AF-A0A7S3UM48-F1
#
_entry.id   AF-A0A7S3UM48-F1
#
_cell.length_a   1.000
_cell.length_b   1.000
_cell.length_c   1.000
_cell.angle_alpha   90.00
_cell.angle_beta   90.00
_cell.angle_gamma   90.00
#
_symmetry.space_group_name_H-M   'P 1'
#
loop_
_entity.id
_entity.type
_entity.pdbx_description
1 polymer ?
#
loop_
_entity_poly.entity_id
_entity_poly.type
_entity_poly.pdbx_seq_one_letter_code
_entity_poly.pdbx_strand_id
1 'polypeptide(L)'
;MDAEGEEASPKHPGHETARGCSDVEPDIAAFPDFKPIPAPDVIQKVQFHEQPPMWLMFDFMTSEEIDYLLAKAEPKWERAQVHRAVIRDPAKHRSYVGGSSGKTSDVDTPFTATVGESRTAFMCVLGMPDPIVDRIQTRVSAVTGFPPEHVEALNMARYEPGQYFKEHHDGSFRPVTVFVYLSDLAEDDEGGETVFPYIGKAIRPRKGMAV
;
A
#
# COMPACT_ATOMS: atom_id res chain seq x y z
N MET A 1 -15.10 41.06 -45.58
CA MET A 1 -14.29 39.84 -45.70
C MET A 1 -13.28 39.91 -44.58
N ASP A 2 -13.00 38.77 -43.95
CA ASP A 2 -12.16 38.55 -42.76
C ASP A 2 -12.92 38.74 -41.43
N ALA A 3 -12.88 37.85 -40.44
CA ALA A 3 -12.26 36.53 -40.32
C ALA A 3 -13.03 35.74 -39.23
N GLU A 4 -13.07 34.42 -39.39
CA GLU A 4 -13.66 33.45 -38.47
C GLU A 4 -12.90 33.41 -37.14
N GLY A 5 -13.64 33.32 -36.02
CA GLY A 5 -13.09 33.09 -34.69
C GLY A 5 -13.13 31.59 -34.38
N GLU A 6 -11.95 30.98 -34.22
CA GLU A 6 -11.79 29.59 -33.84
C GLU A 6 -11.75 29.45 -32.31
N GLU A 7 -12.73 28.73 -31.77
CA GLU A 7 -12.91 28.51 -30.33
C GLU A 7 -12.05 27.31 -29.90
N ALA A 8 -11.05 27.57 -29.04
CA ALA A 8 -10.11 26.56 -28.57
C ALA A 8 -10.76 25.60 -27.55
N SER A 9 -10.79 24.31 -27.88
CA SER A 9 -11.19 23.21 -26.99
C SER A 9 -10.24 23.03 -25.79
N PRO A 10 -10.74 22.58 -24.62
CA PRO A 10 -9.93 22.43 -23.42
C PRO A 10 -9.03 21.19 -23.48
N LYS A 11 -7.75 21.37 -23.14
CA LYS A 11 -6.73 20.31 -23.09
C LYS A 11 -6.99 19.39 -21.90
N HIS A 12 -7.11 18.09 -22.16
CA HIS A 12 -7.11 17.03 -21.14
C HIS A 12 -5.76 16.96 -20.40
N PRO A 13 -5.72 16.54 -19.12
CA PRO A 13 -4.49 16.47 -18.34
C PRO A 13 -3.54 15.42 -18.92
N GLY A 14 -2.26 15.79 -18.99
CA GLY A 14 -1.21 15.02 -19.65
C GLY A 14 -0.90 13.69 -18.97
N HIS A 15 -0.66 12.66 -19.80
CA HIS A 15 -0.09 11.38 -19.40
C HIS A 15 1.42 11.58 -19.18
N GLU A 16 1.90 11.59 -17.93
CA GLU A 16 3.33 11.68 -17.64
C GLU A 16 3.90 10.26 -17.49
N THR A 17 4.74 9.86 -18.45
CA THR A 17 5.48 8.59 -18.37
C THR A 17 6.70 8.77 -17.48
N ALA A 18 6.69 8.19 -16.27
CA ALA A 18 7.90 8.04 -15.49
C ALA A 18 8.80 6.99 -16.16
N ARG A 19 9.77 7.42 -16.97
CA ARG A 19 10.84 6.54 -17.47
C ARG A 19 11.94 6.48 -16.40
N GLY A 20 12.21 5.29 -15.86
CA GLY A 20 13.36 5.08 -14.97
C GLY A 20 13.15 4.15 -13.78
N CYS A 21 12.34 3.08 -13.91
CA CYS A 21 12.17 2.08 -12.84
C CYS A 21 12.88 0.74 -13.11
N SER A 22 13.48 0.55 -14.30
CA SER A 22 13.93 -0.76 -14.78
C SER A 22 15.30 -1.21 -14.29
N ASP A 23 16.16 -0.32 -13.79
CA ASP A 23 17.62 -0.58 -13.81
C ASP A 23 18.25 -0.86 -12.43
N VAL A 24 17.45 -1.10 -11.38
CA VAL A 24 17.99 -1.61 -10.11
C VAL A 24 17.83 -3.11 -10.08
N GLU A 25 18.80 -3.80 -10.66
CA GLU A 25 18.93 -5.24 -10.52
C GLU A 25 19.42 -5.56 -9.09
N PRO A 26 18.74 -6.45 -8.35
CA PRO A 26 19.19 -6.87 -7.04
C PRO A 26 20.55 -7.57 -7.13
N ASP A 27 21.35 -7.54 -6.06
CA ASP A 27 22.61 -8.28 -6.01
C ASP A 27 22.35 -9.79 -6.05
N ILE A 28 22.33 -10.35 -7.27
CA ILE A 28 22.03 -11.77 -7.53
C ILE A 28 23.06 -12.67 -6.86
N ALA A 29 24.29 -12.19 -6.60
CA ALA A 29 25.32 -12.97 -5.93
C ALA A 29 24.95 -13.31 -4.47
N ALA A 30 24.08 -12.51 -3.84
CA ALA A 30 23.55 -12.79 -2.51
C ALA A 30 22.47 -13.88 -2.50
N PHE A 31 21.96 -14.30 -3.68
CA PHE A 31 20.83 -15.23 -3.81
C PHE A 31 21.07 -16.30 -4.89
N PRO A 32 21.89 -17.33 -4.63
CA PRO A 32 22.36 -18.28 -5.66
C PRO A 32 21.25 -19.15 -6.28
N ASP A 33 20.13 -19.35 -5.59
CA ASP A 33 18.97 -20.11 -6.07
C ASP A 33 17.86 -19.22 -6.67
N PHE A 34 18.09 -17.91 -6.77
CA PHE A 34 17.10 -16.98 -7.29
C PHE A 34 16.95 -17.12 -8.81
N LYS A 35 15.71 -17.39 -9.25
CA LYS A 35 15.35 -17.30 -10.66
C LYS A 35 14.93 -15.86 -10.96
N PRO A 36 15.52 -15.19 -11.97
CA PRO A 36 15.12 -13.84 -12.34
C PRO A 36 13.63 -13.75 -12.63
N ILE A 37 12.96 -12.81 -11.96
CA ILE A 37 11.55 -12.48 -12.20
C ILE A 37 11.51 -11.14 -12.93
N PRO A 38 10.81 -11.00 -14.06
CA PRO A 38 10.73 -9.73 -14.77
C PRO A 38 10.04 -8.66 -13.92
N ALA A 39 10.61 -7.45 -13.94
CA ALA A 39 9.97 -6.24 -13.43
C ALA A 39 9.05 -5.64 -14.51
N PRO A 40 8.14 -4.72 -14.16
CA PRO A 40 7.35 -4.00 -15.15
C PRO A 40 8.23 -3.11 -16.02
N ASP A 41 7.98 -3.13 -17.33
CA ASP A 41 8.72 -2.30 -18.29
C ASP A 41 8.41 -0.80 -18.12
N VAL A 42 7.13 -0.47 -17.85
CA VAL A 42 6.64 0.89 -17.68
C VAL A 42 5.53 0.90 -16.63
N ILE A 43 5.63 1.82 -15.66
CA ILE A 43 4.55 2.09 -14.72
C ILE A 43 3.75 3.27 -15.25
N GLN A 44 2.48 3.06 -15.57
CA GLN A 44 1.59 4.16 -16.00
C GLN A 44 0.96 4.80 -14.77
N LYS A 45 1.08 6.12 -14.62
CA LYS A 45 0.57 6.85 -13.45
C LYS A 45 -0.47 7.88 -13.88
N VAL A 46 -1.62 7.88 -13.22
CA VAL A 46 -2.73 8.83 -13.44
C VAL A 46 -3.10 9.48 -12.12
N GLN A 47 -3.01 10.81 -12.03
CA GLN A 47 -3.50 11.54 -10.87
C GLN A 47 -5.03 11.62 -10.94
N PHE A 48 -5.72 11.13 -9.91
CA PHE A 48 -7.19 11.18 -9.85
C PHE A 48 -7.71 12.13 -8.77
N HIS A 49 -6.82 12.67 -7.93
CA HIS A 49 -7.15 13.66 -6.93
C HIS A 49 -5.98 14.62 -6.69
N GLU A 50 -6.29 15.91 -6.52
CA GLU A 50 -5.27 16.96 -6.37
C GLU A 50 -4.90 17.23 -4.90
N GLN A 51 -5.88 17.26 -3.99
CA GLN A 51 -5.67 17.61 -2.57
C GLN A 51 -6.58 16.82 -1.61
N PRO A 52 -6.08 15.75 -0.94
CA PRO A 52 -4.70 15.29 -0.98
C PRO A 52 -4.33 14.73 -2.35
N PRO A 53 -3.06 14.82 -2.77
CA PRO A 53 -2.67 14.33 -4.06
C PRO A 53 -2.68 12.79 -4.06
N MET A 54 -3.37 12.18 -5.03
CA MET A 54 -3.53 10.73 -5.13
C MET A 54 -3.41 10.27 -6.58
N TRP A 55 -2.77 9.13 -6.77
CA TRP A 55 -2.51 8.57 -8.09
C TRP A 55 -2.92 7.10 -8.16
N LEU A 56 -3.32 6.66 -9.35
CA LEU A 56 -3.37 5.26 -9.70
C LEU A 56 -2.11 4.94 -10.49
N MET A 57 -1.45 3.85 -10.15
CA MET A 57 -0.30 3.32 -10.86
C MET A 57 -0.66 1.94 -11.42
N PHE A 58 -0.76 1.84 -12.73
CA PHE A 58 -1.02 0.59 -13.44
C PHE A 58 0.30 -0.13 -13.70
N ASP A 59 0.24 -1.46 -13.66
CA ASP A 59 1.41 -2.33 -13.85
C ASP A 59 2.53 -2.01 -12.84
N PHE A 60 2.16 -1.63 -11.61
CA PHE A 60 3.13 -1.31 -10.57
C PHE A 60 3.90 -2.56 -10.13
N MET A 61 3.27 -3.74 -10.14
CA MET A 61 3.91 -5.05 -9.95
C MET A 61 3.48 -6.05 -11.03
N THR A 62 4.40 -6.92 -11.44
CA THR A 62 4.08 -8.00 -12.38
C THR A 62 3.35 -9.15 -11.67
N SER A 63 2.66 -10.00 -12.44
CA SER A 63 1.99 -11.17 -11.87
C SER A 63 2.99 -12.13 -11.22
N GLU A 64 4.16 -12.28 -11.81
CA GLU A 64 5.22 -13.16 -11.33
C GLU A 64 5.82 -12.67 -10.00
N GLU A 65 5.99 -11.35 -9.83
CA GLU A 65 6.41 -10.78 -8.54
C GLU A 65 5.35 -11.00 -7.47
N ILE A 66 4.08 -10.80 -7.81
CA ILE A 66 2.96 -11.00 -6.89
C ILE A 66 2.88 -12.46 -6.46
N ASP A 67 2.94 -13.40 -7.41
CA ASP A 67 2.86 -14.82 -7.12
C ASP A 67 4.04 -15.28 -6.25
N TYR A 68 5.24 -14.73 -6.49
CA TYR A 68 6.41 -14.95 -5.64
C TYR A 68 6.18 -14.50 -4.19
N LEU A 69 5.66 -13.27 -4.00
CA LEU A 69 5.38 -12.75 -2.67
C LEU A 69 4.29 -13.55 -1.95
N LEU A 70 3.22 -13.92 -2.66
CA LEU A 70 2.12 -14.71 -2.09
C LEU A 70 2.61 -16.09 -1.63
N ALA A 71 3.44 -16.77 -2.44
CA ALA A 71 4.05 -18.04 -2.05
C ALA A 71 4.94 -17.90 -0.79
N LYS A 72 5.69 -16.80 -0.68
CA LYS A 72 6.54 -16.51 0.49
C LYS A 72 5.75 -16.13 1.73
N ALA A 73 4.58 -15.52 1.54
CA ALA A 73 3.65 -15.11 2.59
C ALA A 73 2.84 -16.28 3.16
N GLU A 74 2.54 -17.30 2.33
CA GLU A 74 1.65 -18.41 2.68
C GLU A 74 1.92 -19.05 4.05
N PRO A 75 3.18 -19.38 4.44
CA PRO A 75 3.42 -19.97 5.76
C PRO A 75 3.44 -18.96 6.93
N LYS A 76 3.21 -17.67 6.67
CA LYS A 76 3.43 -16.57 7.63
C LYS A 76 2.16 -15.79 7.99
N TRP A 77 1.00 -16.17 7.46
CA TRP A 77 -0.24 -15.45 7.73
C TRP A 77 -0.69 -15.62 9.17
N GLU A 78 -0.86 -14.50 9.86
CA GLU A 78 -1.42 -14.46 11.22
C GLU A 78 -2.66 -13.57 11.26
N ARG A 79 -3.63 -13.92 12.11
CA ARG A 79 -4.81 -13.07 12.33
C ARG A 79 -4.36 -11.70 12.84
N ALA A 80 -4.86 -10.62 12.22
CA ALA A 80 -4.56 -9.27 12.64
C ALA A 80 -4.93 -9.07 14.12
N GLN A 81 -3.92 -8.67 14.92
CA GLN A 81 -4.12 -8.26 16.30
C GLN A 81 -4.22 -6.74 16.36
N VAL A 82 -5.06 -6.23 17.27
CA VAL A 82 -5.04 -4.83 17.71
C VAL A 82 -4.61 -4.80 19.16
N HIS A 83 -3.67 -3.92 19.48
CA HIS A 83 -3.29 -3.67 20.87
C HIS A 83 -4.36 -2.78 21.51
N ARG A 84 -5.16 -3.34 22.41
CA ARG A 84 -6.09 -2.56 23.23
C ARG A 84 -5.38 -2.24 24.55
N ALA A 85 -5.24 -0.96 24.85
CA ALA A 85 -4.84 -0.54 26.19
C ALA A 85 -5.98 -0.93 27.16
N VAL A 86 -5.68 -1.73 28.19
CA VAL A 86 -6.63 -1.99 29.26
C VAL A 86 -6.62 -0.78 30.19
N ILE A 87 -7.62 0.10 30.06
CA ILE A 87 -7.78 1.24 30.96
C ILE A 87 -8.28 0.71 32.31
N ARG A 88 -7.39 0.64 33.30
CA ARG A 88 -7.76 0.27 34.69
C ARG A 88 -8.41 1.40 35.48
N ASP A 89 -8.18 2.66 35.07
CA ASP A 89 -8.72 3.86 35.73
C ASP A 89 -9.12 4.92 34.68
N PRO A 90 -10.43 5.14 34.44
CA PRO A 90 -10.95 6.10 33.47
C PRO A 90 -10.58 7.57 33.79
N ALA A 91 -10.25 7.90 35.04
CA ALA A 91 -9.99 9.26 35.46
C ALA A 91 -8.56 9.74 35.17
N LYS A 92 -7.64 8.83 34.80
CA LYS A 92 -6.20 9.14 34.67
C LYS A 92 -5.63 9.13 33.25
N HIS A 93 -6.38 8.69 32.25
CA HIS A 93 -5.82 8.51 30.91
C HIS A 93 -6.63 9.21 29.82
N ARG A 94 -6.01 10.26 29.25
CA ARG A 94 -6.40 10.93 28.01
C ARG A 94 -6.38 9.91 26.87
N SER A 95 -7.47 9.88 26.09
CA SER A 95 -7.73 8.93 25.00
C SER A 95 -6.50 8.66 24.10
N TYR A 96 -6.05 7.40 24.07
CA TYR A 96 -5.00 6.93 23.17
C TYR A 96 -5.63 6.44 21.86
N VAL A 97 -5.17 6.98 20.72
CA VAL A 97 -5.52 6.50 19.37
C VAL A 97 -4.33 5.69 18.86
N GLY A 98 -4.52 4.38 18.71
CA GLY A 98 -3.46 3.43 18.40
C GLY A 98 -2.96 3.54 16.96
N GLY A 99 -1.68 3.90 16.81
CA GLY A 99 -0.89 3.72 15.60
C GLY A 99 0.04 2.50 15.75
N SER A 100 0.30 1.80 14.64
CA SER A 100 1.06 0.55 14.56
C SER A 100 2.55 0.65 14.90
N SER A 101 3.06 1.83 15.26
CA SER A 101 4.48 2.05 15.55
C SER A 101 4.64 2.38 17.03
N GLY A 102 4.93 1.35 17.82
CA GLY A 102 5.22 1.49 19.24
C GLY A 102 6.46 2.36 19.46
N LYS A 103 6.24 3.63 19.81
CA LYS A 103 7.17 4.37 20.66
C LYS A 103 6.53 4.47 22.03
N THR A 104 7.02 3.65 22.95
CA THR A 104 6.64 3.65 24.36
C THR A 104 7.01 5.00 24.96
N SER A 105 6.00 5.83 25.26
CA SER A 105 6.17 6.85 26.29
C SER A 105 5.93 6.16 27.63
N ASP A 106 6.76 6.51 28.62
CA ASP A 106 6.92 5.89 29.94
C ASP A 106 5.63 5.80 30.77
N VAL A 107 4.72 4.92 30.37
CA VAL A 107 3.55 4.52 31.14
C VAL A 107 3.43 3.01 31.02
N ASP A 108 3.77 2.33 32.10
CA ASP A 108 3.68 0.88 32.30
C ASP A 108 2.20 0.43 32.29
N THR A 109 1.58 0.58 31.12
CA THR A 109 0.19 0.20 30.87
C THR A 109 0.25 -1.16 30.18
N PRO A 110 -0.20 -2.25 30.83
CA PRO A 110 -0.20 -3.55 30.18
C PRO A 110 -1.13 -3.51 28.96
N PHE A 111 -0.55 -3.62 27.76
CA PHE A 111 -1.28 -3.79 26.52
C PHE A 111 -1.61 -5.27 26.35
N THR A 112 -2.87 -5.57 26.06
CA THR A 112 -3.26 -6.92 25.63
C THR A 112 -3.47 -6.89 24.12
N ALA A 113 -2.76 -7.74 23.40
CA ALA A 113 -3.05 -7.96 22.00
C ALA A 113 -4.35 -8.75 21.91
N THR A 114 -5.37 -8.15 21.30
CA THR A 114 -6.69 -8.77 21.10
C THR A 114 -7.01 -8.77 19.63
N VAL A 115 -7.71 -9.78 19.12
CA VAL A 115 -8.25 -9.72 17.75
C VAL A 115 -9.24 -8.55 17.70
N GLY A 116 -8.95 -7.55 16.88
CA GLY A 116 -9.71 -6.32 16.82
C GLY A 116 -10.84 -6.38 15.81
N GLU A 117 -11.98 -5.79 16.14
CA GLU A 117 -13.09 -5.62 15.20
C GLU A 117 -12.81 -4.53 14.14
N SER A 118 -11.77 -3.71 14.32
CA SER A 118 -11.45 -2.64 13.38
C SER A 118 -10.67 -3.12 12.17
N ARG A 119 -9.87 -4.17 12.30
CA ARG A 119 -9.10 -4.79 11.22
C ARG A 119 -9.16 -6.30 11.36
N THR A 120 -9.92 -6.94 10.48
CA THR A 120 -10.21 -8.38 10.60
C THR A 120 -9.45 -9.23 9.59
N ALA A 121 -8.39 -8.69 8.97
CA ALA A 121 -7.55 -9.34 7.97
C ALA A 121 -6.60 -10.39 8.59
N PHE A 122 -5.96 -11.17 7.72
CA PHE A 122 -4.68 -11.81 8.03
C PHE A 122 -3.54 -10.90 7.59
N MET A 123 -2.46 -10.85 8.36
CA MET A 123 -1.30 -10.01 8.09
C MET A 123 -0.04 -10.85 8.07
N CYS A 124 0.94 -10.44 7.27
CA CYS A 124 2.31 -10.88 7.42
C CYS A 124 3.26 -9.78 6.96
N VAL A 125 4.47 -9.74 7.53
CA VAL A 125 5.52 -8.83 7.08
C VAL A 125 6.55 -9.64 6.31
N LEU A 126 6.84 -9.22 5.08
CA LEU A 126 7.96 -9.73 4.31
C LEU A 126 9.14 -8.77 4.51
N GLY A 127 10.14 -9.29 5.21
CA GLY A 127 11.35 -8.55 5.54
C GLY A 127 12.52 -8.89 4.61
N MET A 128 13.61 -8.19 4.88
CA MET A 128 14.90 -8.29 4.21
C MET A 128 15.83 -9.32 4.89
N PRO A 129 16.78 -9.92 4.14
CA PRO A 129 17.06 -9.70 2.73
C PRO A 129 16.16 -10.50 1.76
N ASP A 130 15.66 -9.84 0.71
CA ASP A 130 14.92 -10.46 -0.40
C ASP A 130 15.02 -9.59 -1.67
N PRO A 131 15.45 -10.16 -2.81
CA PRO A 131 15.74 -9.38 -4.03
C PRO A 131 14.49 -8.77 -4.66
N ILE A 132 13.32 -9.40 -4.50
CA ILE A 132 12.05 -8.88 -5.02
C ILE A 132 11.52 -7.78 -4.11
N VAL A 133 11.60 -7.96 -2.79
CA VAL A 133 11.23 -6.93 -1.81
C VAL A 133 12.08 -5.68 -2.01
N ASP A 134 13.40 -5.81 -2.16
CA ASP A 134 14.32 -4.70 -2.47
C ASP A 134 13.92 -3.93 -3.71
N ARG A 135 13.63 -4.65 -4.80
CA ARG A 135 13.23 -4.05 -6.06
C ARG A 135 11.90 -3.31 -5.93
N ILE A 136 10.95 -3.84 -5.16
CA ILE A 136 9.69 -3.15 -4.84
C ILE A 136 9.95 -1.87 -4.04
N GLN A 137 10.77 -1.92 -2.99
CA GLN A 137 11.09 -0.74 -2.18
C GLN A 137 11.81 0.35 -3.00
N THR A 138 12.67 -0.07 -3.93
CA THR A 138 13.31 0.84 -4.88
C THR A 138 12.26 1.53 -5.79
N ARG A 139 11.30 0.77 -6.33
CA ARG A 139 10.19 1.37 -7.12
C ARG A 139 9.34 2.33 -6.30
N VAL A 140 9.01 1.96 -5.06
CA VAL A 140 8.29 2.85 -4.12
C VAL A 140 9.07 4.15 -3.90
N SER A 141 10.37 4.06 -3.70
CA SER A 141 11.25 5.23 -3.55
C SER A 141 11.21 6.12 -4.78
N ALA A 142 11.28 5.53 -5.98
CA ALA A 142 11.22 6.26 -7.24
C ALA A 142 9.88 6.99 -7.47
N VAL A 143 8.74 6.37 -7.13
CA VAL A 143 7.41 6.98 -7.37
C VAL A 143 6.97 7.97 -6.31
N THR A 144 7.54 7.89 -5.11
CA THR A 144 7.22 8.76 -3.97
C THR A 144 8.24 9.87 -3.74
N GLY A 145 9.48 9.71 -4.22
CA GLY A 145 10.58 10.64 -3.98
C GLY A 145 11.21 10.52 -2.58
N PHE A 146 10.76 9.58 -1.75
CA PHE A 146 11.40 9.27 -0.47
C PHE A 146 12.56 8.29 -0.67
N PRO A 147 13.63 8.39 0.12
CA PRO A 147 14.76 7.47 0.02
C PRO A 147 14.38 6.08 0.58
N PRO A 148 15.02 4.98 0.11
CA PRO A 148 14.67 3.61 0.50
C PRO A 148 14.67 3.35 2.01
N GLU A 149 15.50 4.07 2.77
CA GLU A 149 15.61 3.93 4.23
C GLU A 149 14.35 4.42 4.97
N HIS A 150 13.47 5.18 4.30
CA HIS A 150 12.18 5.60 4.84
C HIS A 150 11.05 4.62 4.50
N VAL A 151 11.31 3.63 3.63
CA VAL A 151 10.32 2.63 3.25
C VAL A 151 10.23 1.58 4.36
N GLU A 152 9.07 1.49 4.99
CA GLU A 152 8.80 0.44 5.98
C GLU A 152 8.89 -0.96 5.35
N ALA A 153 9.06 -1.99 6.18
CA ALA A 153 9.03 -3.38 5.70
C ALA A 153 7.69 -3.68 5.00
N LEU A 154 7.72 -4.53 3.96
CA LEU A 154 6.54 -4.82 3.15
C LEU A 154 5.48 -5.54 3.99
N ASN A 155 4.38 -4.84 4.25
CA ASN A 155 3.28 -5.34 5.05
C ASN A 155 2.15 -5.84 4.16
N MET A 156 1.86 -7.13 4.23
CA MET A 156 0.83 -7.77 3.42
C MET A 156 -0.43 -8.00 4.24
N ALA A 157 -1.58 -7.77 3.61
CA ALA A 157 -2.90 -8.03 4.19
C ALA A 157 -3.70 -8.94 3.26
N ARG A 158 -4.39 -9.93 3.84
CA ARG A 158 -5.32 -10.83 3.15
C ARG A 158 -6.70 -10.72 3.82
N TYR A 159 -7.72 -10.47 3.00
CA TYR A 159 -9.10 -10.36 3.44
C TYR A 159 -9.91 -11.53 2.85
N GLU A 160 -10.70 -12.16 3.70
CA GLU A 160 -11.72 -13.14 3.30
C GLU A 160 -13.10 -12.47 3.21
N PRO A 161 -14.10 -13.09 2.57
CA PRO A 161 -15.46 -12.57 2.53
C PRO A 161 -15.98 -12.16 3.93
N GLY A 162 -16.51 -10.94 4.01
CA GLY A 162 -17.00 -10.34 5.27
C GLY A 162 -15.93 -9.70 6.16
N GLN A 163 -14.64 -9.81 5.82
CA GLN A 163 -13.57 -9.09 6.50
C GLN A 163 -13.40 -7.68 5.93
N TYR A 164 -13.02 -6.74 6.79
CA TYR A 164 -12.86 -5.34 6.40
C TYR A 164 -11.82 -4.64 7.28
N PHE A 165 -11.43 -3.45 6.82
CA PHE A 165 -10.70 -2.48 7.63
C PHE A 165 -11.58 -1.23 7.78
N LYS A 166 -11.86 -0.83 9.03
CA LYS A 166 -12.58 0.41 9.32
C LYS A 166 -11.81 1.63 8.80
N GLU A 167 -12.55 2.69 8.51
CA GLU A 167 -11.99 4.00 8.19
C GLU A 167 -10.94 4.41 9.22
N HIS A 168 -9.78 4.84 8.73
CA HIS A 168 -8.65 5.27 9.55
C HIS A 168 -7.69 6.15 8.74
N HIS A 169 -6.71 6.74 9.43
CA HIS A 169 -5.52 7.30 8.82
C HIS A 169 -4.32 6.39 9.07
N ASP A 170 -3.43 6.26 8.08
CA ASP A 170 -2.27 5.36 8.15
C ASP A 170 -1.25 5.74 9.23
N GLY A 171 -1.30 6.98 9.72
CA GLY A 171 -0.53 7.48 10.85
C GLY A 171 0.11 8.82 10.58
N SER A 172 0.31 9.63 11.63
CA SER A 172 0.86 10.99 11.52
C SER A 172 2.31 11.07 11.03
N PHE A 173 3.04 9.95 11.06
CA PHE A 173 4.44 9.87 10.63
C PHE A 173 4.61 9.21 9.25
N ARG A 174 3.52 8.89 8.56
CA ARG A 174 3.50 8.30 7.22
C ARG A 174 2.92 9.33 6.24
N PRO A 175 3.75 10.17 5.63
CA PRO A 175 3.28 11.25 4.75
C PRO A 175 2.67 10.72 3.44
N VAL A 176 3.07 9.51 3.02
CA VAL A 176 2.61 8.85 1.79
C VAL A 176 2.46 7.36 2.06
N THR A 177 1.43 6.75 1.48
CA THR A 177 1.23 5.30 1.42
C THR A 177 1.20 4.88 -0.03
N VAL A 178 1.87 3.79 -0.37
CA VAL A 178 1.70 3.08 -1.64
C VAL A 178 1.01 1.76 -1.33
N PHE A 179 -0.23 1.60 -1.77
CA PHE A 179 -1.03 0.41 -1.51
C PHE A 179 -1.23 -0.38 -2.81
N VAL A 180 -0.65 -1.57 -2.88
CA VAL A 180 -0.66 -2.44 -4.07
C VAL A 180 -1.69 -3.55 -3.92
N TYR A 181 -2.54 -3.73 -4.93
CA TYR A 181 -3.49 -4.83 -4.98
C TYR A 181 -2.81 -6.08 -5.55
N LEU A 182 -2.86 -7.18 -4.78
CA LEU A 182 -2.20 -8.46 -5.14
C LEU A 182 -3.15 -9.47 -5.80
N SER A 183 -4.44 -9.14 -5.90
CA SER A 183 -5.45 -9.94 -6.57
C SER A 183 -6.53 -9.04 -7.16
N ASP A 184 -7.22 -9.57 -8.16
CA ASP A 184 -8.48 -9.00 -8.62
C ASP A 184 -9.63 -9.40 -7.68
N LEU A 185 -10.74 -8.69 -7.79
CA LEU A 185 -12.03 -9.17 -7.32
C LEU A 185 -12.76 -9.86 -8.47
N ALA A 186 -13.49 -10.93 -8.19
CA ALA A 186 -14.36 -11.57 -9.16
C ALA A 186 -15.43 -10.59 -9.65
N GLU A 187 -16.04 -10.84 -10.81
CA GLU A 187 -17.06 -9.92 -11.37
C GLU A 187 -18.30 -9.82 -10.48
N ASP A 188 -18.63 -10.89 -9.76
CA ASP A 188 -19.75 -11.03 -8.84
C ASP A 188 -19.39 -10.71 -7.37
N ASP A 189 -18.12 -10.40 -7.07
CA ASP A 189 -17.73 -9.98 -5.73
C ASP A 189 -18.29 -8.59 -5.41
N GLU A 190 -19.12 -8.55 -4.36
CA GLU A 190 -19.61 -7.33 -3.73
C GLU A 190 -18.66 -6.85 -2.62
N GLY A 191 -18.27 -5.57 -2.65
CA GLY A 191 -17.35 -4.98 -1.69
C GLY A 191 -15.88 -5.13 -2.06
N GLY A 192 -14.98 -4.99 -1.08
CA GLY A 192 -13.53 -5.11 -1.26
C GLY A 192 -12.84 -3.88 -1.85
N GLU A 193 -13.57 -2.79 -2.12
CA GLU A 193 -12.98 -1.54 -2.57
C GLU A 193 -12.18 -0.83 -1.49
N THR A 194 -11.13 -0.12 -1.90
CA THR A 194 -10.51 0.90 -1.05
C THR A 194 -11.34 2.18 -1.15
N VAL A 195 -12.07 2.49 -0.08
CA VAL A 195 -13.01 3.63 -0.04
C VAL A 195 -12.35 4.82 0.65
N PHE A 196 -12.39 5.97 -0.01
CA PHE A 196 -11.97 7.27 0.52
C PHE A 196 -13.20 8.17 0.70
N PRO A 197 -13.88 8.11 1.86
CA PRO A 197 -15.21 8.71 2.03
C PRO A 197 -15.19 10.23 1.92
N TYR A 198 -14.15 10.91 2.43
CA TYR A 198 -14.06 12.38 2.42
C TYR A 198 -13.89 13.00 1.03
N ILE A 199 -13.48 12.20 0.03
CA ILE A 199 -13.35 12.65 -1.36
C ILE A 199 -14.37 11.96 -2.29
N GLY A 200 -15.25 11.13 -1.74
CA GLY A 200 -16.28 10.41 -2.50
C GLY A 200 -15.73 9.48 -3.58
N LYS A 201 -14.56 8.86 -3.34
CA LYS A 201 -13.93 7.93 -4.29
C LYS A 201 -13.87 6.53 -3.69
N ALA A 202 -14.01 5.53 -4.55
CA ALA A 202 -13.76 4.13 -4.25
C ALA A 202 -12.93 3.52 -5.38
N ILE A 203 -11.95 2.71 -5.03
CA ILE A 203 -11.04 2.05 -5.99
C ILE A 203 -11.30 0.56 -5.91
N ARG A 204 -11.75 -0.03 -7.02
CA ARG A 204 -11.86 -1.49 -7.15
C ARG A 204 -10.46 -2.09 -7.34
N PRO A 205 -10.04 -3.08 -6.52
CA PRO A 205 -8.78 -3.78 -6.68
C PRO A 205 -8.59 -4.33 -8.09
N ARG A 206 -7.39 -4.17 -8.62
CA ARG A 206 -6.91 -4.84 -9.85
C ARG A 206 -5.50 -5.33 -9.62
N LYS A 207 -5.23 -6.60 -9.89
CA LYS A 207 -3.93 -7.22 -9.61
C LYS A 207 -2.80 -6.41 -10.24
N GLY A 208 -1.79 -6.06 -9.45
CA GLY A 208 -0.62 -5.27 -9.87
C GLY A 208 -0.84 -3.77 -9.93
N MET A 209 -2.07 -3.27 -9.75
CA MET A 209 -2.34 -1.83 -9.63
C MET A 209 -1.98 -1.34 -8.22
N ALA A 210 -1.51 -0.11 -8.11
CA ALA A 210 -1.28 0.58 -6.85
C ALA A 210 -2.03 1.91 -6.76
N VAL A 211 -2.34 2.33 -5.55
CA VAL A 211 -2.83 3.68 -5.18
C VAL A 211 -1.86 4.36 -4.22
#